data_AF-A0A150GD95-F1
#
_entry.id   AF-A0A150GD95-F1
#
_cell.length_a   1.000
_cell.length_b   1.000
_cell.length_c   1.000
_cell.angle_alpha   90.00
_cell.angle_beta   90.00
_cell.angle_gamma   90.00
#
_symmetry.space_group_name_H-M   'P 1'
#
loop_
_entity.id
_entity.type
_entity.pdbx_description
1 polymer ?
#
loop_
_entity_poly.entity_id
_entity_poly.type
_entity_poly.pdbx_seq_one_letter_code
_entity_poly.pdbx_strand_id
1 'polypeptide(L)'
;MQASIGVPYARKHHEPHHCACEGCVASGRQLYREPLFLDCCGLVRRVVRRLQRQLGFRLGPWNQAYQYDTLPLRLESADQLKPGDLIFYSGTYLQPGSKRHAFDITHVEVFVGGATGEATIGSRERYKWVMEYPSFKFTPSRWKLITHHFCSIDTWLDGVCVPRHPEMWRRRRHTAAGTAPSAAIAGAGAPAAALPWDARKYSIFGAVGLDAEPEADDGDEEQSDGADAMPDWAAPAAAAGTCGHV
;
A
#
# COMPACT_ATOMS: atom_id res chain seq x y z
N MET A 1 14.85 2.11 -12.08
CA MET A 1 14.34 1.34 -10.94
C MET A 1 15.45 0.95 -9.95
N GLN A 2 16.59 0.44 -10.43
CA GLN A 2 17.76 0.03 -9.64
C GLN A 2 18.20 1.02 -8.54
N ALA A 3 18.14 2.33 -8.80
CA ALA A 3 18.47 3.37 -7.81
C ALA A 3 17.53 3.45 -6.58
N SER A 4 16.58 2.53 -6.44
CA SER A 4 15.73 2.40 -5.24
C SER A 4 16.00 1.11 -4.48
N ILE A 5 16.83 0.21 -5.02
CA ILE A 5 17.25 -1.02 -4.33
C ILE A 5 18.00 -0.63 -3.06
N GLY A 6 17.72 -1.30 -1.95
CA GLY A 6 18.29 -1.00 -0.63
C GLY A 6 17.50 0.02 0.19
N VAL A 7 16.50 0.69 -0.40
CA VAL A 7 15.66 1.64 0.35
C VAL A 7 14.71 0.88 1.29
N PRO A 8 14.69 1.15 2.60
CA PRO A 8 13.91 0.37 3.56
C PRO A 8 12.39 0.53 3.42
N TYR A 9 11.64 -0.47 3.89
CA TYR A 9 10.18 -0.46 3.92
C TYR A 9 9.65 0.38 5.10
N ALA A 10 8.83 1.40 4.83
CA ALA A 10 8.09 2.21 5.81
C ALA A 10 8.67 2.29 7.25
N ARG A 11 9.27 3.44 7.58
CA ARG A 11 10.00 3.74 8.83
C ARG A 11 9.46 3.13 10.13
N LYS A 12 8.13 3.12 10.32
CA LYS A 12 7.45 2.60 11.52
C LYS A 12 7.76 1.14 11.87
N HIS A 13 8.39 0.41 10.97
CA HIS A 13 8.76 -0.99 11.15
C HIS A 13 10.22 -1.21 11.53
N HIS A 14 11.00 -0.13 11.60
CA HIS A 14 12.39 -0.18 12.00
C HIS A 14 12.55 0.34 13.42
N GLU A 15 13.61 -0.09 14.10
CA GLU A 15 13.87 0.22 15.49
C GLU A 15 14.83 1.42 15.60
N PRO A 16 14.53 2.42 16.46
CA PRO A 16 15.42 3.57 16.66
C PRO A 16 16.79 3.18 17.23
N HIS A 17 16.84 2.06 17.95
CA HIS A 17 18.05 1.52 18.55
C HIS A 17 18.87 0.77 17.51
N HIS A 18 20.16 1.01 17.50
CA HIS A 18 21.08 0.41 16.54
C HIS A 18 21.63 -0.92 17.10
N CYS A 19 20.92 -2.04 16.91
CA CYS A 19 21.45 -3.39 17.16
C CYS A 19 22.18 -3.87 15.89
N ALA A 20 23.44 -4.27 16.03
CA ALA A 20 24.31 -4.73 14.94
C ALA A 20 24.46 -6.25 14.89
N CYS A 21 23.60 -7.01 15.59
CA CYS A 21 23.63 -8.47 15.51
C CYS A 21 23.22 -8.95 14.11
N GLU A 22 23.64 -10.16 13.75
CA GLU A 22 23.38 -10.76 12.45
C GLU A 22 21.88 -10.78 12.11
N GLY A 23 21.02 -11.09 13.08
CA GLY A 23 19.57 -11.10 12.91
C GLY A 23 18.98 -9.72 12.59
N CYS A 24 19.47 -8.66 13.25
CA CYS A 24 19.05 -7.29 12.95
C CYS A 24 19.53 -6.89 11.55
N VAL A 25 20.82 -7.12 11.23
CA VAL A 25 21.39 -6.83 9.91
C VAL A 25 20.59 -7.52 8.80
N ALA A 26 20.28 -8.81 8.97
CA ALA A 26 19.50 -9.58 8.01
C ALA A 26 18.06 -9.10 7.88
N SER A 27 17.44 -8.57 8.94
CA SER A 27 16.05 -8.07 8.95
C SER A 27 15.93 -6.56 8.78
N GLY A 28 17.02 -5.82 8.51
CA GLY A 28 16.97 -4.38 8.31
C GLY A 28 16.38 -3.56 9.48
N ARG A 29 16.16 -4.13 10.67
CA ARG A 29 15.55 -3.42 11.82
C ARG A 29 16.32 -2.17 12.21
N GLN A 30 17.63 -2.15 11.99
CA GLN A 30 18.55 -1.04 12.22
C GLN A 30 18.37 0.17 11.29
N LEU A 31 17.53 0.06 10.25
CA LEU A 31 17.44 1.07 9.17
C LEU A 31 16.55 2.28 9.53
N TYR A 32 16.18 2.49 10.79
CA TYR A 32 15.27 3.57 11.22
C TYR A 32 15.75 4.98 10.88
N ARG A 33 17.07 5.17 10.78
CA ARG A 33 17.70 6.47 10.50
C ARG A 33 17.94 6.75 9.02
N GLU A 34 17.53 5.85 8.13
CA GLU A 34 17.65 6.07 6.69
C GLU A 34 16.82 7.29 6.23
N PRO A 35 17.27 8.05 5.22
CA PRO A 35 16.63 9.31 4.82
C PRO A 35 15.36 9.10 4.00
N LEU A 36 15.13 7.89 3.50
CA LEU A 36 14.00 7.57 2.63
C LEU A 36 13.48 6.18 2.95
N PHE A 37 12.15 6.05 2.94
CA PHE A 37 11.45 4.77 3.06
C PHE A 37 10.42 4.66 1.95
N LEU A 38 10.23 3.46 1.42
CA LEU A 38 9.29 3.21 0.34
C LEU A 38 8.46 1.98 0.68
N ASP A 39 7.15 2.16 0.80
CA ASP A 39 6.19 1.06 0.69
C ASP A 39 6.01 0.66 -0.79
N CYS A 40 5.19 -0.35 -1.08
CA CYS A 40 5.02 -0.87 -2.43
C CYS A 40 4.50 0.18 -3.43
N CYS A 41 3.46 0.93 -3.05
CA CYS A 41 2.93 1.99 -3.90
C CYS A 41 3.84 3.23 -3.94
N GLY A 42 4.57 3.52 -2.85
CA GLY A 42 5.57 4.57 -2.76
C GLY A 42 6.75 4.35 -3.67
N LEU A 43 7.22 3.10 -3.80
CA LEU A 43 8.25 2.70 -4.76
C LEU A 43 7.82 3.05 -6.19
N VAL A 44 6.68 2.54 -6.65
CA VAL A 44 6.16 2.81 -8.00
C VAL A 44 6.00 4.31 -8.22
N ARG A 45 5.38 5.01 -7.26
CA ARG A 45 5.16 6.46 -7.34
C ARG A 45 6.46 7.25 -7.40
N ARG A 46 7.49 6.86 -6.66
CA ARG A 46 8.80 7.49 -6.68
C ARG A 46 9.46 7.35 -8.05
N VAL A 47 9.38 6.17 -8.65
CA VAL A 47 9.92 5.92 -10.00
C VAL A 47 9.17 6.73 -11.05
N VAL A 48 7.83 6.65 -11.08
CA VAL A 48 7.01 7.38 -12.05
C VAL A 48 7.21 8.89 -11.91
N ARG A 49 7.32 9.43 -10.69
CA ARG A 49 7.63 10.86 -10.48
C ARG A 49 9.01 11.27 -10.98
N ARG A 50 10.02 10.39 -10.91
CA ARG A 50 11.33 10.66 -11.54
C ARG A 50 11.22 10.71 -13.07
N LEU A 51 10.27 9.95 -13.63
CA LEU A 51 10.00 9.89 -15.06
C LEU A 51 8.93 10.88 -15.54
N GLN A 52 8.38 11.73 -14.67
CA GLN A 52 7.21 12.57 -14.97
C GLN A 52 7.40 13.48 -16.20
N ARG A 53 8.65 13.92 -16.46
CA ARG A 53 8.97 14.76 -17.62
C ARG A 53 8.90 13.98 -18.92
N GLN A 54 9.34 12.71 -18.91
CA GLN A 54 9.22 11.84 -20.09
C GLN A 54 7.79 11.34 -20.29
N LEU A 55 7.09 11.01 -19.20
CA LEU A 55 5.74 10.46 -19.24
C LEU A 55 4.66 11.53 -19.48
N GLY A 56 4.96 12.82 -19.39
CA GLY A 56 3.96 13.88 -19.64
C GLY A 56 2.87 14.01 -18.57
N PHE A 57 2.90 13.23 -17.49
CA PHE A 57 1.96 13.32 -16.38
C PHE A 57 2.65 13.16 -15.01
N ARG A 58 1.91 13.50 -13.95
CA ARG A 58 2.33 13.28 -12.57
C ARG A 58 1.36 12.34 -11.86
N LEU A 59 1.85 11.18 -11.42
CA LEU A 59 1.07 10.22 -10.67
C LEU A 59 0.58 10.81 -9.34
N GLY A 60 -0.72 10.65 -9.08
CA GLY A 60 -1.40 11.12 -7.88
C GLY A 60 -0.83 10.57 -6.56
N PRO A 61 -1.22 11.15 -5.41
CA PRO A 61 -0.69 10.79 -4.10
C PRO A 61 -1.31 9.51 -3.50
N TRP A 62 -2.34 8.94 -4.14
CA TRP A 62 -3.12 7.82 -3.59
C TRP A 62 -2.39 6.48 -3.69
N ASN A 63 -2.96 5.46 -3.06
CA ASN A 63 -2.36 4.14 -2.83
C ASN A 63 -2.29 3.25 -4.09
N GLN A 64 -1.88 2.00 -3.93
CA GLN A 64 -1.76 1.01 -5.01
C GLN A 64 -3.07 0.78 -5.79
N ALA A 65 -4.23 0.89 -5.14
CA ALA A 65 -5.52 0.71 -5.82
C ALA A 65 -5.79 1.84 -6.83
N TYR A 66 -5.32 3.06 -6.57
CA TYR A 66 -5.36 4.13 -7.56
C TYR A 66 -4.44 3.85 -8.75
N GLN A 67 -3.22 3.38 -8.47
CA GLN A 67 -2.26 3.05 -9.54
C GLN A 67 -2.84 1.97 -10.46
N TYR A 68 -3.45 0.95 -9.87
CA TYR A 68 -4.20 -0.08 -10.60
C TYR A 68 -5.31 0.52 -11.47
N ASP A 69 -6.07 1.46 -10.91
CA ASP A 69 -7.21 2.07 -11.61
C ASP A 69 -6.81 2.99 -12.76
N THR A 70 -5.59 3.54 -12.75
CA THR A 70 -5.03 4.37 -13.83
C THR A 70 -4.43 3.58 -14.99
N LEU A 71 -4.32 2.27 -14.86
CA LEU A 71 -3.84 1.39 -15.92
C LEU A 71 -5.04 0.60 -16.39
N PRO A 72 -5.61 0.82 -17.59
CA PRO A 72 -6.77 0.06 -18.06
C PRO A 72 -6.40 -1.26 -18.75
N LEU A 73 -5.19 -1.37 -19.30
CA LEU A 73 -4.75 -2.54 -20.05
C LEU A 73 -4.45 -3.71 -19.10
N ARG A 74 -5.26 -4.77 -19.20
CA ARG A 74 -5.13 -6.00 -18.42
C ARG A 74 -4.59 -7.10 -19.32
N LEU A 75 -3.59 -7.80 -18.83
CA LEU A 75 -3.01 -8.97 -19.48
C LEU A 75 -3.63 -10.22 -18.86
N GLU A 76 -3.82 -11.25 -19.66
CA GLU A 76 -4.46 -12.50 -19.24
C GLU A 76 -3.52 -13.34 -18.38
N SER A 77 -2.22 -13.22 -18.64
CA SER A 77 -1.21 -14.09 -18.06
C SER A 77 0.15 -13.40 -17.93
N ALA A 78 1.02 -13.96 -17.08
CA ALA A 78 2.31 -13.38 -16.76
C ALA A 78 3.31 -13.41 -17.94
N ASP A 79 3.17 -14.33 -18.89
CA ASP A 79 4.02 -14.44 -20.09
C ASP A 79 3.84 -13.26 -21.06
N GLN A 80 2.74 -12.51 -20.94
CA GLN A 80 2.49 -11.30 -21.71
C GLN A 80 3.16 -10.06 -21.10
N LEU A 81 3.66 -10.13 -19.86
CA LEU A 81 4.29 -9.00 -19.19
C LEU A 81 5.61 -8.62 -19.85
N LYS A 82 5.84 -7.32 -19.96
CA LYS A 82 7.13 -6.74 -20.36
C LYS A 82 7.83 -6.15 -19.15
N PRO A 83 9.18 -6.13 -19.11
CA PRO A 83 9.92 -5.44 -18.06
C PRO A 83 9.44 -3.99 -17.88
N GLY A 84 9.04 -3.64 -16.66
CA GLY A 84 8.44 -2.35 -16.32
C GLY A 84 6.93 -2.40 -16.06
N ASP A 85 6.23 -3.43 -16.56
CA ASP A 85 4.81 -3.66 -16.26
C ASP A 85 4.59 -3.92 -14.76
N LEU A 86 3.35 -3.72 -14.32
CA LEU A 86 2.99 -3.83 -12.91
C LEU A 86 2.16 -5.08 -12.64
N ILE A 87 2.49 -5.75 -11.53
CA ILE A 87 1.71 -6.86 -10.99
C ILE A 87 1.04 -6.35 -9.72
N PHE A 88 -0.29 -6.29 -9.73
CA PHE A 88 -1.08 -5.96 -8.56
C PHE A 88 -1.61 -7.22 -7.90
N TYR A 89 -1.64 -7.23 -6.58
CA TYR A 89 -2.12 -8.36 -5.80
C TYR A 89 -3.42 -7.95 -5.15
N SER A 90 -4.46 -8.74 -5.39
CA SER A 90 -5.70 -8.64 -4.64
C SER A 90 -5.73 -9.66 -3.52
N GLY A 91 -6.21 -9.26 -2.35
CA GLY A 91 -6.20 -10.14 -1.19
C GLY A 91 -7.04 -9.63 -0.03
N THR A 92 -7.30 -10.55 0.90
CA THR A 92 -8.00 -10.24 2.15
C THR A 92 -7.02 -10.27 3.30
N TYR A 93 -6.94 -9.20 4.09
CA TYR A 93 -6.09 -9.19 5.29
C TYR A 93 -6.54 -10.26 6.29
N LEU A 94 -5.56 -10.91 6.92
CA LEU A 94 -5.82 -11.97 7.91
C LEU A 94 -6.33 -11.41 9.24
N GLN A 95 -5.94 -10.17 9.57
CA GLN A 95 -6.35 -9.51 10.80
C GLN A 95 -7.78 -8.97 10.64
N PRO A 96 -8.74 -9.38 11.50
CA PRO A 96 -10.09 -8.83 11.52
C PRO A 96 -10.08 -7.30 11.69
N GLY A 97 -11.01 -6.59 11.06
CA GLY A 97 -11.11 -5.13 11.13
C GLY A 97 -10.08 -4.36 10.28
N SER A 98 -9.16 -5.05 9.60
CA SER A 98 -8.22 -4.40 8.68
C SER A 98 -8.96 -3.64 7.58
N LYS A 99 -8.57 -2.37 7.38
CA LYS A 99 -9.14 -1.54 6.32
C LYS A 99 -8.92 -2.18 4.96
N ARG A 100 -10.02 -2.48 4.26
CA ARG A 100 -9.98 -2.94 2.87
C ARG A 100 -9.61 -1.79 1.94
N HIS A 101 -8.76 -2.08 0.97
CA HIS A 101 -8.45 -1.16 -0.11
C HIS A 101 -9.46 -1.32 -1.25
N ALA A 102 -9.62 -0.28 -2.07
CA ALA A 102 -10.43 -0.36 -3.28
C ALA A 102 -9.98 -1.53 -4.16
N PHE A 103 -10.94 -2.26 -4.74
CA PHE A 103 -10.73 -3.45 -5.56
C PHE A 103 -9.92 -4.56 -4.86
N ASP A 104 -9.87 -4.53 -3.53
CA ASP A 104 -9.09 -5.44 -2.69
C ASP A 104 -7.59 -5.47 -3.03
N ILE A 105 -7.04 -4.41 -3.64
CA ILE A 105 -5.62 -4.34 -4.00
C ILE A 105 -4.75 -4.09 -2.76
N THR A 106 -4.00 -5.11 -2.35
CA THR A 106 -3.16 -5.09 -1.14
C THR A 106 -1.70 -4.78 -1.42
N HIS A 107 -1.20 -5.09 -2.62
CA HIS A 107 0.23 -4.96 -2.94
C HIS A 107 0.44 -4.70 -4.44
N VAL A 108 1.61 -4.16 -4.78
CA VAL A 108 2.06 -3.96 -6.17
C VAL A 108 3.56 -4.19 -6.27
N GLU A 109 3.98 -4.85 -7.35
CA GLU A 109 5.40 -5.04 -7.70
C GLU A 109 5.63 -4.70 -9.17
N VAL A 110 6.89 -4.42 -9.51
CA VAL A 110 7.29 -4.12 -10.88
C VAL A 110 7.93 -5.36 -11.47
N PHE A 111 7.40 -5.83 -12.60
CA PHE A 111 7.93 -6.98 -13.30
C PHE A 111 9.26 -6.64 -13.99
N VAL A 112 10.24 -7.54 -13.87
CA VAL A 112 11.53 -7.43 -14.57
C VAL A 112 11.85 -8.67 -15.39
N GLY A 113 11.09 -9.76 -15.25
CA GLY A 113 11.32 -11.05 -15.90
C GLY A 113 12.52 -11.79 -15.31
N GLY A 114 13.71 -11.16 -15.30
CA GLY A 114 14.94 -11.75 -14.78
C GLY A 114 15.29 -13.07 -15.47
N ALA A 115 16.21 -13.84 -14.86
CA ALA A 115 16.62 -15.14 -15.41
C ALA A 115 15.52 -16.22 -15.34
N THR A 116 14.57 -16.06 -14.42
CA THR A 116 13.47 -17.01 -14.19
C THR A 116 12.27 -16.76 -15.09
N GLY A 117 12.20 -15.60 -15.77
CA GLY A 117 10.99 -15.13 -16.45
C GLY A 117 9.89 -14.62 -15.52
N GLU A 118 10.08 -14.66 -14.19
CA GLU A 118 9.08 -14.29 -13.19
C GLU A 118 9.53 -13.19 -12.21
N ALA A 119 10.78 -12.73 -12.32
CA ALA A 119 11.37 -11.87 -11.32
C ALA A 119 10.68 -10.49 -11.24
N THR A 120 10.68 -9.93 -10.03
CA THR A 120 10.08 -8.64 -9.72
C THR A 120 10.99 -7.79 -8.85
N ILE A 121 10.83 -6.47 -8.91
CA ILE A 121 11.36 -5.55 -7.91
C ILE A 121 10.19 -5.04 -7.07
N GLY A 122 10.31 -5.19 -5.75
CA GLY A 122 9.22 -4.89 -4.84
C GLY A 122 9.69 -4.41 -3.47
N SER A 123 8.80 -3.68 -2.79
CA SER A 123 8.91 -3.41 -1.36
C SER A 123 7.92 -4.32 -0.62
N ARG A 124 8.28 -5.61 -0.55
CA ARG A 124 7.39 -6.73 -0.18
C ARG A 124 7.35 -6.97 1.33
N GLU A 125 8.50 -6.93 1.97
CA GLU A 125 8.68 -7.35 3.35
C GLU A 125 8.82 -6.16 4.30
N ARG A 126 8.18 -6.27 5.46
CA ARG A 126 8.07 -5.21 6.47
C ARG A 126 9.42 -4.81 7.07
N TYR A 127 10.26 -5.80 7.34
CA TYR A 127 11.58 -5.65 7.95
C TYR A 127 12.64 -5.94 6.88
N LYS A 128 12.56 -5.24 5.76
CA LYS A 128 13.49 -5.35 4.64
C LYS A 128 13.52 -4.02 3.89
N TRP A 129 14.12 -4.06 2.72
CA TRP A 129 14.25 -2.98 1.77
C TRP A 129 13.71 -3.40 0.41
N VAL A 130 13.59 -2.42 -0.47
CA VAL A 130 13.31 -2.66 -1.89
C VAL A 130 14.41 -3.55 -2.47
N MET A 131 14.03 -4.70 -3.00
CA MET A 131 14.95 -5.66 -3.58
C MET A 131 14.30 -6.42 -4.73
N GLU A 132 15.13 -7.17 -5.45
CA GLU A 132 14.68 -8.11 -6.46
C GLU A 132 14.25 -9.43 -5.81
N TYR A 133 13.14 -9.96 -6.29
CA TYR A 133 12.60 -11.26 -5.93
C TYR A 133 12.62 -12.16 -7.16
N PRO A 134 12.98 -13.45 -7.01
CA PRO A 134 13.10 -14.38 -8.14
C PRO A 134 11.76 -14.71 -8.81
N SER A 135 10.65 -14.48 -8.11
CA SER A 135 9.31 -14.66 -8.64
C SER A 135 8.31 -13.68 -8.00
N PHE A 136 7.33 -13.26 -8.79
CA PHE A 136 6.13 -12.58 -8.33
C PHE A 136 5.23 -13.48 -7.46
N LYS A 137 5.43 -14.80 -7.50
CA LYS A 137 4.68 -15.79 -6.71
C LYS A 137 5.32 -15.93 -5.35
N PHE A 138 4.56 -15.64 -4.29
CA PHE A 138 4.97 -15.85 -2.91
C PHE A 138 3.75 -16.01 -2.01
N THR A 139 3.97 -16.55 -0.82
CA THR A 139 2.93 -16.65 0.22
C THR A 139 3.03 -15.43 1.14
N PRO A 140 2.12 -14.45 1.03
CA PRO A 140 2.07 -13.32 1.96
C PRO A 140 1.73 -13.74 3.39
N SER A 141 2.37 -13.12 4.39
CA SER A 141 2.14 -13.42 5.80
C SER A 141 0.97 -12.66 6.45
N ARG A 142 0.42 -11.64 5.78
CA ARG A 142 -0.56 -10.70 6.37
C ARG A 142 -1.91 -10.67 5.69
N TRP A 143 -2.00 -11.26 4.51
CA TRP A 143 -3.20 -11.30 3.71
C TRP A 143 -3.24 -12.62 2.95
N LYS A 144 -4.43 -13.11 2.65
CA LYS A 144 -4.64 -14.24 1.76
C LYS A 144 -4.72 -13.74 0.34
N LEU A 145 -3.86 -14.24 -0.54
CA LEU A 145 -3.92 -13.94 -1.97
C LEU A 145 -5.23 -14.46 -2.57
N ILE A 146 -5.93 -13.59 -3.28
CA ILE A 146 -7.09 -13.97 -4.08
C ILE A 146 -6.67 -14.13 -5.54
N THR A 147 -6.13 -13.07 -6.14
CA THR A 147 -5.63 -13.13 -7.53
C THR A 147 -4.54 -12.10 -7.82
N HIS A 148 -3.73 -12.40 -8.83
CA HIS A 148 -2.79 -11.47 -9.46
C HIS A 148 -3.50 -10.72 -10.59
N HIS A 149 -3.17 -9.45 -10.76
CA HIS A 149 -3.60 -8.63 -11.89
C HIS A 149 -2.38 -8.12 -12.64
N PHE A 150 -2.20 -8.62 -13.85
CA PHE A 150 -1.11 -8.23 -14.74
C PHE A 150 -1.52 -7.00 -15.55
N CYS A 151 -0.80 -5.89 -15.38
CA CYS A 151 -1.18 -4.60 -15.95
C CYS A 151 -0.04 -4.03 -16.79
N SER A 152 -0.30 -3.82 -18.08
CA SER A 152 0.65 -3.12 -18.96
C SER A 152 0.73 -1.64 -18.59
N ILE A 153 1.95 -1.09 -18.59
CA ILE A 153 2.18 0.36 -18.42
C ILE A 153 2.10 1.13 -19.73
N ASP A 154 1.78 0.51 -20.87
CA ASP A 154 1.74 1.17 -22.17
C ASP A 154 0.87 2.44 -22.16
N THR A 155 -0.27 2.42 -21.44
CA THR A 155 -1.11 3.63 -21.25
C THR A 155 -0.35 4.79 -20.59
N TRP A 156 0.52 4.50 -19.61
CA TRP A 156 1.39 5.52 -19.02
C TRP A 156 2.51 5.94 -19.97
N LEU A 157 3.05 5.03 -20.78
CA LEU A 157 4.06 5.37 -21.80
C LEU A 157 3.48 6.32 -22.87
N ASP A 158 2.19 6.20 -23.18
CA ASP A 158 1.43 7.12 -24.04
C ASP A 158 1.07 8.45 -23.34
N GLY A 159 1.48 8.63 -22.10
CA GLY A 159 1.27 9.83 -21.30
C GLY A 159 -0.13 9.97 -20.71
N VAL A 160 -0.92 8.89 -20.71
CA VAL A 160 -2.28 8.89 -20.16
C VAL A 160 -2.26 8.31 -18.74
N CYS A 161 -2.69 9.11 -17.76
CA CYS A 161 -2.83 8.70 -16.37
C CYS A 161 -4.19 9.12 -15.83
N VAL A 162 -5.24 8.44 -16.29
CA VAL A 162 -6.63 8.71 -15.92
C VAL A 162 -7.21 7.47 -15.24
N PRO A 163 -7.71 7.57 -13.99
CA PRO A 163 -8.34 6.45 -13.32
C PRO A 163 -9.66 6.10 -14.02
N ARG A 164 -10.01 4.81 -14.10
CA ARG A 164 -11.30 4.36 -14.65
C ARG A 164 -12.47 4.76 -13.74
N HIS A 165 -12.24 4.94 -12.45
CA HIS A 165 -13.24 5.33 -11.44
C HIS A 165 -12.83 6.67 -10.78
N PRO A 166 -12.84 7.79 -11.53
CA PRO A 166 -12.34 9.09 -11.04
C PRO A 166 -13.07 9.62 -9.80
N GLU A 167 -14.33 9.24 -9.59
CA GLU A 167 -15.13 9.58 -8.42
C GLU A 167 -14.57 9.03 -7.11
N MET A 168 -13.89 7.88 -7.13
CA MET A 168 -13.24 7.28 -5.95
C MET A 168 -12.01 8.08 -5.50
N TRP A 169 -11.46 8.87 -6.42
CA TRP A 169 -10.21 9.59 -6.24
C TRP A 169 -10.43 11.10 -6.24
N ARG A 170 -11.51 11.58 -5.63
CA ARG A 170 -11.65 13.02 -5.42
C ARG A 170 -10.98 13.39 -4.10
N ARG A 171 -10.04 14.34 -4.15
CA ARG A 171 -9.63 15.01 -2.91
C ARG A 171 -10.87 15.69 -2.35
N ARG A 172 -11.26 15.35 -1.11
CA ARG A 172 -12.23 16.17 -0.39
C ARG A 172 -11.65 17.58 -0.40
N ARG A 173 -12.34 18.52 -1.04
CA ARG A 173 -12.05 19.93 -0.81
C ARG A 173 -12.41 20.12 0.66
N HIS A 174 -11.41 20.38 1.50
CA HIS A 174 -11.72 21.18 2.68
C HIS A 174 -12.30 22.46 2.10
N THR A 175 -13.61 22.61 2.19
CA THR A 175 -14.19 23.94 2.17
C THR A 175 -13.49 24.65 3.30
N ALA A 176 -12.51 25.50 2.96
CA ALA A 176 -12.09 26.53 3.87
C ALA A 176 -13.40 27.18 4.30
N ALA A 177 -13.73 27.06 5.60
CA ALA A 177 -14.83 27.81 6.17
C ALA A 177 -14.56 29.25 5.77
N GLY A 178 -15.32 29.72 4.79
CA GLY A 178 -15.35 31.12 4.45
C GLY A 178 -15.70 31.82 5.75
N THR A 179 -14.91 32.83 6.09
CA THR A 179 -15.26 33.82 7.09
C THR A 179 -16.62 34.38 6.69
N ALA A 180 -17.70 33.78 7.20
CA ALA A 180 -19.04 34.31 7.08
C ALA A 180 -19.16 35.46 8.08
N PRO A 181 -19.76 36.60 7.70
CA PRO A 181 -20.00 37.68 8.64
C PRO A 181 -20.94 37.20 9.74
N SER A 182 -20.61 37.56 10.97
CA SER A 182 -21.38 37.30 12.18
C SER A 182 -22.84 37.73 12.02
N ALA A 183 -23.77 36.77 12.15
CA ALA A 183 -25.14 37.02 12.54
C ALA A 183 -25.66 35.81 13.34
N ALA A 184 -26.43 36.12 14.38
CA ALA A 184 -26.69 35.32 15.56
C ALA A 184 -27.74 34.19 15.38
N ILE A 185 -27.50 33.09 16.12
CA ILE A 185 -28.41 32.21 16.90
C ILE A 185 -29.70 31.69 16.23
N ALA A 186 -29.75 30.36 15.98
CA ALA A 186 -30.66 29.38 16.62
C ALA A 186 -30.93 28.16 15.72
N GLY A 187 -30.81 26.95 16.27
CA GLY A 187 -31.68 25.84 15.90
C GLY A 187 -31.07 24.64 15.15
N ALA A 188 -30.80 23.59 15.91
CA ALA A 188 -31.03 22.17 15.59
C ALA A 188 -30.42 21.58 14.30
N GLY A 189 -29.28 20.91 14.50
CA GLY A 189 -29.14 19.47 14.27
C GLY A 189 -29.44 18.93 12.86
N ALA A 190 -28.40 18.82 12.05
CA ALA A 190 -28.25 17.71 11.11
C ALA A 190 -26.76 17.37 11.01
N PRO A 191 -26.32 16.15 11.39
CA PRO A 191 -24.95 15.76 11.12
C PRO A 191 -24.77 15.63 9.61
N ALA A 192 -23.72 16.27 9.10
CA ALA A 192 -23.23 16.02 7.77
C ALA A 192 -22.81 14.55 7.68
N ALA A 193 -23.69 13.70 7.18
CA ALA A 193 -23.38 12.31 6.90
C ALA A 193 -22.23 12.26 5.90
N ALA A 194 -21.02 11.98 6.39
CA ALA A 194 -19.97 11.42 5.56
C ALA A 194 -20.56 10.16 4.94
N LEU A 195 -20.81 10.17 3.63
CA LEU A 195 -21.25 8.97 2.93
C LEU A 195 -20.29 7.83 3.29
N PRO A 196 -20.78 6.75 3.93
CA PRO A 196 -19.93 5.64 4.31
C PRO A 196 -19.33 5.06 3.03
N TRP A 197 -18.01 4.95 3.02
CA TRP A 197 -17.29 4.26 1.97
C TRP A 197 -17.75 2.80 1.98
N ASP A 198 -18.61 2.44 1.03
CA ASP A 198 -19.04 1.06 0.88
C ASP A 198 -17.93 0.26 0.19
N ALA A 199 -17.04 -0.32 1.00
CA ALA A 199 -16.00 -1.22 0.54
C ALA A 199 -16.56 -2.47 -0.16
N ARG A 200 -17.85 -2.79 0.01
CA ARG A 200 -18.51 -3.94 -0.64
C ARG A 200 -18.85 -3.64 -2.10
N LYS A 201 -19.22 -2.39 -2.42
CA LYS A 201 -19.59 -1.97 -3.79
C LYS A 201 -18.46 -2.09 -4.81
N TYR A 202 -17.21 -1.97 -4.36
CA TYR A 202 -16.03 -1.91 -5.23
C TYR A 202 -15.09 -3.09 -5.05
N SER A 203 -15.57 -4.17 -4.42
CA SER A 203 -14.88 -5.45 -4.42
C SER A 203 -15.05 -6.13 -5.77
N ILE A 204 -13.99 -6.74 -6.27
CA ILE A 204 -14.04 -7.53 -7.51
C ILE A 204 -14.93 -8.78 -7.35
N PHE A 205 -15.20 -9.22 -6.11
CA PHE A 205 -15.80 -10.52 -5.83
C PHE A 205 -17.24 -10.51 -5.29
N GLY A 206 -17.89 -9.34 -5.15
CA GLY A 206 -19.27 -9.26 -4.66
C GLY A 206 -19.42 -9.63 -3.17
N ALA A 207 -20.41 -9.03 -2.50
CA ALA A 207 -20.65 -9.23 -1.07
C ALA A 207 -21.09 -10.67 -0.77
N VAL A 208 -20.30 -11.41 0.02
CA VAL A 208 -20.81 -12.58 0.75
C VAL A 208 -21.31 -12.06 2.09
N GLY A 209 -22.63 -12.02 2.25
CA GLY A 209 -23.31 -11.48 3.42
C GLY A 209 -22.96 -12.24 4.69
N LEU A 210 -22.57 -11.50 5.73
CA LEU A 210 -22.80 -11.88 7.11
C LEU A 210 -23.48 -10.67 7.75
N ASP A 211 -24.79 -10.79 7.90
CA ASP A 211 -25.63 -9.85 8.64
C ASP A 211 -25.31 -9.96 10.13
N ALA A 212 -24.99 -8.82 10.75
CA ALA A 212 -25.31 -8.48 12.14
C ALA A 212 -24.70 -7.11 12.49
N GLU A 213 -25.56 -6.09 12.54
CA GLU A 213 -25.42 -4.90 13.39
C GLU A 213 -25.92 -5.28 14.81
N PRO A 214 -25.44 -4.65 15.91
CA PRO A 214 -25.79 -3.25 16.19
C PRO A 214 -24.68 -2.34 16.75
N GLU A 215 -24.77 -1.09 16.29
CA GLU A 215 -24.74 0.22 16.99
C GLU A 215 -23.56 0.67 17.88
N ALA A 216 -23.03 1.82 17.44
CA ALA A 216 -22.56 3.01 18.16
C ALA A 216 -21.38 2.93 19.15
N ASP A 217 -20.27 3.58 18.78
CA ASP A 217 -19.59 4.52 19.68
C ASP A 217 -18.82 5.57 18.85
N ASP A 218 -18.97 6.83 19.25
CA ASP A 218 -18.37 8.03 18.67
C ASP A 218 -16.91 8.15 19.10
N GLY A 219 -16.00 8.46 18.17
CA GLY A 219 -14.59 8.68 18.49
C GLY A 219 -13.84 9.38 17.37
N ASP A 220 -13.68 10.68 17.54
CA ASP A 220 -12.93 11.62 16.71
C ASP A 220 -11.47 11.21 16.45
N GLU A 221 -10.88 11.86 15.44
CA GLU A 221 -9.45 11.78 15.11
C GLU A 221 -8.57 11.99 16.35
N GLU A 222 -7.88 10.93 16.77
CA GLU A 222 -6.76 11.08 17.69
C GLU A 222 -5.53 10.31 17.26
N GLN A 223 -4.43 11.03 17.37
CA GLN A 223 -3.06 10.61 17.25
C GLN A 223 -2.79 9.52 18.30
N SER A 224 -2.82 8.25 17.92
CA SER A 224 -2.56 7.16 18.87
C SER A 224 -1.05 7.01 19.12
N ASP A 225 -0.53 7.83 20.04
CA ASP A 225 0.56 7.40 20.91
C ASP A 225 -0.01 6.33 21.85
N GLY A 226 0.31 5.07 21.55
CA GLY A 226 -0.17 3.91 22.29
C GLY A 226 0.82 2.78 22.13
N ALA A 227 1.71 2.66 23.12
CA ALA A 227 2.57 1.52 23.30
C ALA A 227 1.70 0.33 23.73
N ASP A 228 1.54 -0.65 22.85
CA ASP A 228 1.04 -1.97 23.24
C ASP A 228 2.00 -3.04 22.72
N ALA A 229 2.75 -3.60 23.67
CA ALA A 229 3.45 -4.85 23.53
C ALA A 229 2.42 -5.97 23.35
N MET A 230 2.52 -6.71 22.24
CA MET A 230 1.76 -7.94 21.98
C MET A 230 2.73 -9.05 21.57
N PRO A 231 2.43 -10.32 21.91
CA PRO A 231 3.43 -11.35 22.12
C PRO A 231 3.95 -11.98 20.84
N ASP A 232 5.21 -12.37 20.93
CA ASP A 232 5.98 -13.16 19.99
C ASP A 232 5.33 -14.54 19.80
N TRP A 233 4.85 -14.84 18.60
CA TRP A 233 4.58 -16.21 18.19
C TRP A 233 5.30 -16.51 16.87
N ALA A 234 6.44 -17.17 17.05
CA ALA A 234 7.04 -18.21 16.21
C ALA A 234 7.31 -17.88 14.73
N ALA A 235 8.46 -17.24 14.49
CA ALA A 235 9.27 -17.58 13.32
C ALA A 235 9.95 -18.95 13.53
N PRO A 236 10.15 -19.78 12.48
CA PRO A 236 10.90 -21.02 12.62
C PRO A 236 12.35 -20.72 13.01
N ALA A 237 12.83 -21.42 14.02
CA ALA A 237 14.16 -21.30 14.59
C ALA A 237 15.25 -21.57 13.55
N ALA A 238 16.00 -20.52 13.21
CA ALA A 238 17.40 -20.63 12.83
C ALA A 238 18.18 -19.81 13.87
N ALA A 239 19.19 -20.42 14.48
CA ALA A 239 19.92 -19.97 15.66
C ALA A 239 20.22 -18.45 15.64
N ALA A 240 19.40 -17.66 16.32
CA ALA A 240 19.60 -16.24 16.51
C ALA A 240 20.37 -16.03 17.82
N GLY A 241 21.59 -15.51 17.72
CA GLY A 241 22.27 -14.90 18.86
C GLY A 241 21.33 -13.85 19.45
N THR A 242 21.06 -13.96 20.74
CA THR A 242 20.17 -13.08 21.48
C THR A 242 20.65 -11.62 21.33
N CYS A 243 19.82 -10.73 20.77
CA CYS A 243 20.07 -9.28 20.81
C CYS A 243 19.89 -8.88 22.28
N GLY A 244 21.00 -8.88 23.04
CA GLY A 244 21.03 -8.36 24.39
C GLY A 244 20.80 -6.86 24.34
N HIS A 245 19.67 -6.40 24.88
CA HIS A 245 19.49 -4.99 25.18
C HIS A 245 20.50 -4.62 26.26
N VAL A 246 21.51 -3.84 25.87
CA VAL A 246 22.40 -3.09 26.78
C VAL A 246 21.93 -1.65 26.79
#